data_AF-A0A2T1C6I1-F1
#
_entry.id   AF-A0A2T1C6I1-F1
#
_cell.length_a   1.000
_cell.length_b   1.000
_cell.length_c   1.000
_cell.angle_alpha   90.00
_cell.angle_beta   90.00
_cell.angle_gamma   90.00
#
_symmetry.space_group_name_H-M   'P 1'
#
loop_
_entity.id
_entity.type
_entity.pdbx_description
1 polymer ?
#
loop_
_entity_poly.entity_id
_entity_poly.type
_entity_poly.pdbx_seq_one_letter_code
_entity_poly.pdbx_strand_id
1 'polypeptide(L)'
;MAPWGRRTKRLDIQLTKVGLATGGLPGSRLTQHLGVKISRQTILRLVMKAPLPSYRVPKVLGVDDWSYRKRHTYGTILVDLETRQPIDLLPDRTASTLAKWLENHPGVEIITRDRAKAYKEGGTKGCPQAIQVADRFHLLQNLGEMLEVVLNQHRTLLKKVEDSTNNRPIVKGEEIIAQPVPPPPSPEKAVKLAEIRREERKEKYNQVWALHKQGFKGKAIARQLQIGKSTVFRYLRSPSFPERKGRSDKGRGVVAPFKKYLLERWNSGCHDTQKLYAEIQQRGYKGSYVTLARYTCRQRASTRI
;
A
#
# COMPACT_ATOMS: atom_id res chain seq x y z
N MET A 1 -48.91 -4.17 -4.51
CA MET A 1 -47.90 -3.31 -5.18
C MET A 1 -48.34 -1.86 -5.01
N ALA A 2 -47.43 -0.88 -5.07
CA ALA A 2 -47.89 0.51 -5.23
C ALA A 2 -48.60 0.66 -6.59
N PRO A 3 -49.56 1.58 -6.74
CA PRO A 3 -50.18 1.86 -8.04
C PRO A 3 -49.09 2.10 -9.10
N TRP A 4 -49.22 1.48 -10.28
CA TRP A 4 -48.26 1.57 -11.40
C TRP A 4 -46.86 0.93 -11.16
N GLY A 5 -46.68 0.20 -10.05
CA GLY A 5 -45.41 -0.44 -9.72
C GLY A 5 -45.11 -1.68 -10.57
N ARG A 6 -44.06 -1.61 -11.40
CA ARG A 6 -43.58 -2.76 -12.22
C ARG A 6 -42.71 -3.77 -11.44
N ARG A 7 -42.51 -3.57 -10.14
CA ARG A 7 -41.70 -4.44 -9.25
C ARG A 7 -42.36 -4.59 -7.89
N THR A 8 -42.11 -5.73 -7.24
CA THR A 8 -42.57 -5.96 -5.87
C THR A 8 -41.72 -5.19 -4.87
N LYS A 9 -42.29 -4.80 -3.72
CA LYS A 9 -41.56 -4.16 -2.62
C LYS A 9 -40.40 -5.03 -2.13
N ARG A 10 -40.61 -6.36 -2.07
CA ARG A 10 -39.58 -7.34 -1.70
C ARG A 10 -38.39 -7.29 -2.65
N LEU A 11 -38.62 -7.18 -3.96
CA LEU A 11 -37.53 -7.04 -4.93
C LEU A 11 -36.77 -5.73 -4.73
N ASP A 12 -37.46 -4.61 -4.53
CA ASP A 12 -36.82 -3.31 -4.26
C ASP A 12 -35.93 -3.36 -3.00
N ILE A 13 -36.35 -4.04 -1.93
CA ILE A 13 -35.54 -4.25 -0.72
C ILE A 13 -34.25 -5.02 -1.04
N GLN A 14 -34.35 -6.11 -1.82
CA GLN A 14 -33.17 -6.91 -2.18
C GLN A 14 -32.20 -6.13 -3.07
N LEU A 15 -32.72 -5.36 -4.03
CA LEU A 15 -31.91 -4.49 -4.89
C LEU A 15 -31.24 -3.36 -4.12
N THR A 16 -31.91 -2.83 -3.09
CA THR A 16 -31.33 -1.83 -2.19
C THR A 16 -30.15 -2.42 -1.43
N LYS A 17 -30.28 -3.64 -0.89
CA LYS A 17 -29.18 -4.35 -0.21
C LYS A 17 -28.00 -4.60 -1.16
N VAL A 18 -28.27 -5.04 -2.38
CA VAL A 18 -27.22 -5.19 -3.42
C VAL A 18 -26.55 -3.85 -3.70
N GLY A 19 -27.32 -2.77 -3.82
CA GLY A 19 -26.80 -1.42 -4.04
C GLY A 19 -25.92 -0.91 -2.91
N LEU A 20 -26.32 -1.14 -1.64
CA LEU A 20 -25.53 -0.75 -0.47
C LEU A 20 -24.20 -1.53 -0.40
N ALA A 21 -24.20 -2.82 -0.76
CA ALA A 21 -23.01 -3.65 -0.70
C ALA A 21 -22.03 -3.42 -1.87
N THR A 22 -22.53 -3.08 -3.06
CA THR A 22 -21.74 -3.12 -4.30
C THR A 22 -21.72 -1.81 -5.11
N GLY A 23 -22.62 -0.87 -4.82
CA GLY A 23 -22.82 0.34 -5.60
C GLY A 23 -23.62 0.10 -6.90
N GLY A 24 -23.74 1.15 -7.72
CA GLY A 24 -24.66 1.15 -8.88
C GLY A 24 -24.28 0.20 -10.01
N LEU A 25 -23.07 0.36 -10.60
CA LEU A 25 -22.66 -0.42 -11.78
C LEU A 25 -22.35 -1.89 -11.45
N PRO A 26 -21.59 -2.21 -10.38
CA PRO A 26 -21.39 -3.60 -9.97
C PRO A 26 -22.70 -4.28 -9.57
N GLY A 27 -23.58 -3.58 -8.85
CA GLY A 27 -24.90 -4.10 -8.50
C GLY A 27 -25.75 -4.45 -9.72
N SER A 28 -25.74 -3.60 -10.76
CA SER A 28 -26.48 -3.83 -12.00
C SER A 28 -26.00 -5.10 -12.74
N ARG A 29 -24.68 -5.34 -12.76
CA ARG A 29 -24.10 -6.56 -13.33
C ARG A 29 -24.49 -7.79 -12.50
N LEU A 30 -24.39 -7.70 -11.17
CA LEU A 30 -24.77 -8.80 -10.27
C LEU A 30 -26.23 -9.18 -10.44
N THR A 31 -27.15 -8.21 -10.44
CA THR A 31 -28.58 -8.48 -10.57
C THR A 31 -28.92 -9.12 -11.92
N GLN A 32 -28.19 -8.77 -12.98
CA GLN A 32 -28.36 -9.39 -14.29
C GLN A 32 -28.04 -10.89 -14.27
N HIS A 33 -26.99 -11.31 -13.56
CA HIS A 33 -26.69 -12.74 -13.36
C HIS A 33 -27.73 -13.46 -12.50
N LEU A 34 -28.43 -12.72 -11.64
CA LEU A 34 -29.55 -13.22 -10.83
C LEU A 34 -30.92 -13.16 -11.56
N GLY A 35 -30.92 -12.94 -12.88
CA GLY A 35 -32.14 -12.89 -13.69
C GLY A 35 -32.93 -11.57 -13.60
N VAL A 36 -32.39 -10.54 -12.95
CA VAL A 36 -33.05 -9.25 -12.75
C VAL A 36 -32.31 -8.14 -13.52
N LYS A 37 -32.87 -7.72 -14.67
CA LYS A 37 -32.31 -6.65 -15.52
C LYS A 37 -32.68 -5.27 -15.00
N ILE A 38 -31.76 -4.61 -14.29
CA ILE A 38 -31.96 -3.26 -13.74
C ILE A 38 -30.73 -2.39 -13.98
N SER A 39 -30.94 -1.10 -14.30
CA SER A 39 -29.86 -0.15 -14.55
C SER A 39 -29.18 0.33 -13.27
N ARG A 40 -27.91 0.77 -13.39
CA ARG A 40 -27.17 1.40 -12.29
C ARG A 40 -27.91 2.59 -11.67
N GLN A 41 -28.58 3.43 -12.48
CA GLN A 41 -29.32 4.58 -11.94
C GLN A 41 -30.51 4.14 -11.10
N THR A 42 -31.12 3.01 -11.43
CA THR A 42 -32.25 2.50 -10.68
C THR A 42 -31.83 1.95 -9.32
N ILE A 43 -30.71 1.23 -9.26
CA ILE A 43 -30.11 0.79 -7.99
C ILE A 43 -29.73 2.00 -7.13
N LEU A 44 -29.04 2.99 -7.68
CA LEU A 44 -28.67 4.20 -6.93
C LEU A 44 -29.91 4.96 -6.43
N ARG A 45 -30.97 5.08 -7.22
CA ARG A 45 -32.24 5.68 -6.76
C ARG A 45 -32.89 4.91 -5.63
N LEU A 46 -32.78 3.57 -5.62
CA LEU A 46 -33.29 2.75 -4.51
C LEU A 46 -32.48 2.99 -3.24
N VAL A 47 -31.14 3.01 -3.34
CA VAL A 47 -30.25 3.34 -2.22
C VAL A 47 -30.53 4.74 -1.66
N MET A 48 -30.63 5.75 -2.53
CA MET A 48 -30.90 7.14 -2.12
C MET A 48 -32.30 7.34 -1.52
N LYS A 49 -33.26 6.46 -1.84
CA LYS A 49 -34.61 6.47 -1.27
C LYS A 49 -34.73 5.59 -0.02
N ALA A 50 -33.70 4.81 0.30
CA ALA A 50 -33.73 3.96 1.48
C ALA A 50 -33.87 4.86 2.73
N PRO A 51 -34.74 4.50 3.68
CA PRO A 51 -34.79 5.21 4.94
C PRO A 51 -33.44 5.10 5.63
N LEU A 52 -33.01 6.20 6.27
CA LEU A 52 -31.84 6.15 7.15
C LEU A 52 -32.13 5.21 8.33
N PRO A 53 -31.16 4.39 8.76
CA PRO A 53 -31.32 3.57 9.94
C PRO A 53 -31.55 4.48 11.16
N SER A 54 -32.45 4.08 12.05
CA SER A 54 -32.53 4.71 13.36
C SER A 54 -31.31 4.33 14.19
N TYR A 55 -30.83 5.27 14.98
CA TYR A 55 -29.75 5.06 15.93
C TYR A 55 -30.12 5.68 17.28
N ARG A 56 -29.44 5.25 18.33
CA ARG A 56 -29.48 5.92 19.63
C ARG A 56 -28.28 6.85 19.71
N VAL A 57 -28.46 8.02 20.33
CA VAL A 57 -27.34 8.92 20.60
C VAL A 57 -26.28 8.15 21.38
N PRO A 58 -25.01 8.12 20.91
CA PRO A 58 -23.96 7.34 21.54
C PRO A 58 -23.54 7.97 22.87
N LYS A 59 -23.13 7.15 23.84
CA LYS A 59 -22.45 7.68 25.03
C LYS A 59 -21.02 8.05 24.72
N VAL A 60 -20.36 7.27 23.87
CA VAL A 60 -18.98 7.49 23.43
C VAL A 60 -18.95 7.83 21.94
N LEU A 61 -18.78 9.11 21.64
CA LEU A 61 -18.75 9.65 20.29
C LEU A 61 -17.31 9.81 19.80
N GLY A 62 -17.02 9.27 18.61
CA GLY A 62 -15.83 9.57 17.83
C GLY A 62 -16.07 10.65 16.81
N VAL A 63 -15.17 11.62 16.77
CA VAL A 63 -15.19 12.77 15.86
C VAL A 63 -13.87 12.80 15.11
N ASP A 64 -13.94 12.69 13.79
CA ASP A 64 -12.75 12.69 12.92
C ASP A 64 -13.07 13.34 11.56
N ASP A 65 -12.04 13.58 10.75
CA ASP A 65 -12.16 14.12 9.42
C ASP A 65 -12.65 13.07 8.40
N TRP A 66 -13.64 13.44 7.59
CA TRP A 66 -14.03 12.68 6.41
C TRP A 66 -13.59 13.37 5.14
N SER A 67 -12.91 12.68 4.22
CA SER A 67 -12.59 13.23 2.90
C SER A 67 -13.57 12.76 1.85
N TYR A 68 -14.46 13.64 1.35
CA TYR A 68 -15.33 13.33 0.20
C TYR A 68 -14.51 13.16 -1.08
N ARG A 69 -13.53 14.07 -1.27
CA ARG A 69 -12.51 13.96 -2.30
C ARG A 69 -11.18 14.29 -1.66
N LYS A 70 -10.30 13.28 -1.57
CA LYS A 70 -8.99 13.39 -0.93
C LYS A 70 -8.25 14.65 -1.41
N ARG A 71 -7.82 15.49 -0.47
CA ARG A 71 -7.14 16.81 -0.68
C ARG A 71 -8.00 17.94 -1.28
N HIS A 72 -9.32 17.82 -1.32
CA HIS A 72 -10.19 18.89 -1.84
C HIS A 72 -11.26 19.29 -0.84
N THR A 73 -12.15 18.35 -0.52
CA THR A 73 -13.33 18.61 0.30
C THR A 73 -13.37 17.65 1.46
N TYR A 74 -13.49 18.23 2.66
CA TYR A 74 -13.52 17.51 3.91
C TYR A 74 -14.78 17.88 4.71
N GLY A 75 -15.34 16.89 5.37
CA GLY A 75 -16.38 17.03 6.38
C GLY A 75 -15.93 16.38 7.69
N THR A 76 -16.87 16.20 8.60
CA THR A 76 -16.65 15.51 9.89
C THR A 76 -17.42 14.19 9.86
N ILE A 77 -16.76 13.08 10.21
CA ILE A 77 -17.43 11.81 10.48
C ILE A 77 -17.68 11.66 11.98
N LEU A 78 -18.91 11.27 12.30
CA LEU A 78 -19.34 10.94 13.65
C LEU A 78 -19.52 9.43 13.75
N VAL A 79 -18.91 8.82 14.76
CA VAL A 79 -18.89 7.36 14.94
C VAL A 79 -19.28 7.03 16.37
N ASP A 80 -20.22 6.10 16.54
CA ASP A 80 -20.44 5.47 17.83
C ASP A 80 -19.27 4.51 18.11
N LEU A 81 -18.46 4.80 19.12
CA LEU A 81 -17.31 3.95 19.44
C LEU A 81 -17.69 2.65 20.15
N GLU A 82 -18.86 2.59 20.77
CA GLU A 82 -19.35 1.38 21.45
C GLU A 82 -19.81 0.36 20.42
N THR A 83 -20.64 0.78 19.46
CA THR A 83 -21.13 -0.10 18.40
C THR A 83 -20.21 -0.16 17.18
N ARG A 84 -19.22 0.73 17.10
CA ARG A 84 -18.29 0.90 15.97
C ARG A 84 -19.00 1.22 14.65
N GLN A 85 -20.07 2.01 14.73
CA GLN A 85 -20.88 2.37 13.58
C GLN A 85 -20.80 3.87 13.28
N PRO A 86 -20.61 4.28 12.02
CA PRO A 86 -20.82 5.65 11.61
C PRO A 86 -22.26 6.08 11.87
N ILE A 87 -22.43 7.23 12.49
CA ILE A 87 -23.72 7.83 12.82
C ILE A 87 -24.10 8.88 11.78
N ASP A 88 -23.17 9.79 11.49
CA ASP A 88 -23.45 10.94 10.61
C ASP A 88 -22.18 11.43 9.90
N LEU A 89 -22.39 12.16 8.81
CA LEU A 89 -21.36 12.87 8.05
C LEU A 89 -21.75 14.34 7.94
N LEU A 90 -21.07 15.18 8.73
CA LEU A 90 -21.28 16.63 8.71
C LEU A 90 -20.60 17.25 7.48
N PRO A 91 -21.17 18.31 6.89
CA PRO A 91 -20.73 18.86 5.62
C PRO A 91 -19.36 19.55 5.66
N ASP A 92 -18.88 19.93 6.83
CA ASP A 92 -17.64 20.69 7.04
C ASP A 92 -16.90 20.25 8.31
N ARG A 93 -15.80 20.94 8.63
CA ARG A 93 -14.93 20.70 9.79
C ARG A 93 -15.00 21.83 10.83
N THR A 94 -16.11 22.57 10.87
CA THR A 94 -16.23 23.76 11.72
C THR A 94 -16.71 23.41 13.12
N ALA A 95 -16.27 24.20 14.10
CA ALA A 95 -16.71 24.07 15.49
C ALA A 95 -18.24 24.26 15.62
N SER A 96 -18.81 25.19 14.85
CA SER A 96 -20.24 25.51 14.86
C SER A 96 -21.11 24.35 14.39
N THR A 97 -20.70 23.66 13.32
CA THR A 97 -21.47 22.53 12.78
C THR A 97 -21.47 21.35 13.75
N LEU A 98 -20.33 21.05 14.37
CA LEU A 98 -20.24 20.03 15.41
C LEU A 98 -21.05 20.40 16.65
N ALA A 99 -20.95 21.64 17.14
CA ALA A 99 -21.68 22.09 18.33
C ALA A 99 -23.19 21.97 18.14
N LYS A 100 -23.69 22.44 16.99
CA LYS A 100 -25.11 22.33 16.64
C LYS A 100 -25.57 20.88 16.55
N TRP A 101 -24.73 19.97 16.07
CA TRP A 101 -25.08 18.55 16.05
C TRP A 101 -25.22 18.01 17.48
N LEU A 102 -24.26 18.31 18.36
CA LEU A 102 -24.28 17.87 19.76
C LEU A 102 -25.48 18.40 20.55
N GLU A 103 -25.85 19.67 20.35
CA GLU A 103 -27.03 20.29 20.98
C GLU A 103 -28.34 19.58 20.63
N ASN A 104 -28.46 19.11 19.38
CA ASN A 104 -29.64 18.38 18.91
C ASN A 104 -29.65 16.90 19.34
N HIS A 105 -28.54 16.39 19.87
CA HIS A 105 -28.38 14.98 20.25
C HIS A 105 -27.85 14.86 21.69
N PRO A 106 -28.68 15.21 22.70
CA PRO A 106 -28.27 15.10 24.10
C PRO A 106 -28.06 13.63 24.49
N GLY A 107 -27.02 13.36 25.29
CA GLY A 107 -26.69 12.02 25.79
C GLY A 107 -25.24 11.58 25.58
N VAL A 108 -24.44 12.34 24.84
CA VAL A 108 -23.00 12.09 24.69
C VAL A 108 -22.29 12.38 26.02
N GLU A 109 -21.59 11.38 26.54
CA GLU A 109 -20.82 11.45 27.79
C GLU A 109 -19.31 11.63 27.53
N ILE A 110 -18.80 11.03 26.46
CA ILE A 110 -17.38 11.05 26.08
C ILE A 110 -17.25 11.39 24.59
N ILE A 111 -16.33 12.31 24.27
CA ILE A 111 -15.97 12.66 22.90
C ILE A 111 -14.50 12.27 22.68
N THR A 112 -14.25 11.22 21.89
CA THR A 112 -12.90 11.00 21.33
C THR A 112 -12.75 11.85 20.08
N ARG A 113 -11.63 12.56 19.98
CA ARG A 113 -11.33 13.37 18.81
C ARG A 113 -9.83 13.51 18.61
N ASP A 114 -9.45 13.97 17.43
CA ASP A 114 -8.09 14.41 17.18
C ASP A 114 -7.73 15.67 18.01
N ARG A 115 -6.56 16.24 17.74
CA ARG A 115 -6.06 17.44 18.41
C ARG A 115 -6.45 18.75 17.71
N ALA A 116 -7.38 18.71 16.73
CA ALA A 116 -7.83 19.91 16.04
C ALA A 116 -8.57 20.86 17.01
N LYS A 117 -8.23 22.15 16.92
CA LYS A 117 -8.86 23.20 17.73
C LYS A 117 -10.36 23.29 17.49
N ALA A 118 -10.80 23.14 16.24
CA ALA A 118 -12.20 23.22 15.85
C ALA A 118 -13.07 22.17 16.58
N TYR A 119 -12.61 20.92 16.69
CA TYR A 119 -13.37 19.88 17.40
C TYR A 119 -13.32 20.05 18.91
N LYS A 120 -12.21 20.56 19.47
CA LYS A 120 -12.17 20.97 20.88
C LYS A 120 -13.22 22.04 21.16
N GLU A 121 -13.24 23.09 20.36
CA GLU A 121 -14.19 24.20 20.50
C GLU A 121 -15.64 23.74 20.29
N GLY A 122 -15.90 22.93 19.28
CA GLY A 122 -17.23 22.39 18.99
C GLY A 122 -17.75 21.49 20.10
N GLY A 123 -16.91 20.57 20.61
CA GLY A 123 -17.25 19.73 21.76
C GLY A 123 -17.53 20.55 23.01
N THR A 124 -16.69 21.55 23.30
CA THR A 124 -16.86 22.41 24.48
C THR A 124 -18.14 23.24 24.41
N LYS A 125 -18.51 23.73 23.22
CA LYS A 125 -19.73 24.54 23.02
C LYS A 125 -21.00 23.70 23.03
N GLY A 126 -21.02 22.60 22.27
CA GLY A 126 -22.25 21.81 22.07
C GLY A 126 -22.52 20.74 23.10
N CYS A 127 -21.50 20.30 23.86
CA CYS A 127 -21.65 19.32 24.94
C CYS A 127 -20.60 19.57 26.03
N PRO A 128 -20.70 20.69 26.78
CA PRO A 128 -19.70 21.08 27.78
C PRO A 128 -19.47 20.04 28.89
N GLN A 129 -20.49 19.23 29.18
CA GLN A 129 -20.44 18.15 30.17
C GLN A 129 -19.68 16.91 29.69
N ALA A 130 -19.46 16.74 28.38
CA ALA A 130 -18.79 15.56 27.85
C ALA A 130 -17.28 15.61 28.10
N ILE A 131 -16.72 14.48 28.52
CA ILE A 131 -15.28 14.32 28.69
C ILE A 131 -14.63 14.21 27.32
N GLN A 132 -13.73 15.13 27.00
CA GLN A 132 -13.00 15.12 25.73
C GLN A 132 -11.68 14.36 25.88
N VAL A 133 -11.56 13.27 25.13
CA VAL A 133 -10.38 12.38 25.13
C VAL A 133 -9.64 12.51 23.80
N ALA A 134 -8.31 12.54 23.85
CA ALA A 134 -7.50 12.50 22.64
C ALA A 134 -7.55 11.10 22.02
N ASP A 135 -7.82 11.04 20.74
CA ASP A 135 -7.92 9.78 20.01
C ASP A 135 -6.59 9.00 20.01
N ARG A 136 -6.68 7.71 20.32
CA ARG A 136 -5.52 6.82 20.50
C ARG A 136 -4.73 6.63 19.22
N PHE A 137 -5.39 6.55 18.07
CA PHE A 137 -4.69 6.33 16.80
C PHE A 137 -3.75 7.50 16.52
N HIS A 138 -4.24 8.72 16.71
CA HIS A 138 -3.44 9.94 16.52
C HIS A 138 -2.26 10.03 17.48
N LEU A 139 -2.42 9.60 18.75
CA LEU A 139 -1.31 9.55 19.70
C LEU A 139 -0.22 8.56 19.27
N LEU A 140 -0.61 7.34 18.88
CA LEU A 140 0.34 6.32 18.43
C LEU A 140 1.01 6.69 17.10
N GLN A 141 0.27 7.29 16.18
CA GLN A 141 0.82 7.79 14.92
C GLN A 141 1.88 8.86 15.19
N ASN A 142 1.56 9.89 15.98
CA ASN A 142 2.50 10.96 16.31
C ASN A 142 3.75 10.43 17.02
N LEU A 143 3.58 9.46 17.94
CA LEU A 143 4.71 8.80 18.59
C LEU A 143 5.58 8.05 17.59
N GLY A 144 4.97 7.26 16.69
CA GLY A 144 5.69 6.51 15.67
C GLY A 144 6.48 7.42 14.73
N GLU A 145 5.85 8.50 14.25
CA GLU A 145 6.49 9.49 13.38
C GLU A 145 7.66 10.18 14.09
N MET A 146 7.51 10.54 15.36
CA MET A 146 8.58 11.18 16.14
C MET A 146 9.72 10.21 16.45
N LEU A 147 9.40 8.95 16.80
CA LEU A 147 10.41 7.91 16.98
C LEU A 147 11.22 7.71 15.70
N GLU A 148 10.59 7.71 14.53
CA GLU A 148 11.29 7.59 13.26
C GLU A 148 12.28 8.75 13.06
N VAL A 149 11.90 9.99 13.38
CA VAL A 149 12.79 11.15 13.32
C VAL A 149 13.98 11.00 14.29
N VAL A 150 13.72 10.68 15.57
CA VAL A 150 14.79 10.53 16.58
C VAL A 150 15.74 9.39 16.23
N LEU A 151 15.21 8.21 15.87
CA LEU A 151 16.02 7.05 15.51
C LEU A 151 16.86 7.33 14.25
N ASN A 152 16.32 8.08 13.28
CA ASN A 152 17.10 8.49 12.11
C ASN A 152 18.27 9.42 12.45
N GLN A 153 18.17 10.27 13.48
CA GLN A 153 19.29 11.09 13.95
C GLN A 153 20.40 10.22 14.57
N HIS A 154 20.04 9.12 15.24
CA HIS A 154 20.99 8.18 15.86
C HIS A 154 21.35 6.98 14.96
N ARG A 155 21.14 7.10 13.64
CA ARG A 155 21.34 6.00 12.68
C ARG A 155 22.72 5.36 12.75
N THR A 156 23.77 6.13 13.04
CA THR A 156 25.15 5.61 13.18
C THR A 156 25.32 4.74 14.42
N LEU A 157 24.69 5.11 15.54
CA LEU A 157 24.69 4.32 16.78
C LEU A 157 23.84 3.06 16.62
N LEU A 158 22.65 3.18 16.03
CA LEU A 158 21.81 2.01 15.71
C LEU A 158 22.55 1.02 14.80
N LYS A 159 23.33 1.53 13.85
CA LYS A 159 24.16 0.69 12.98
C LYS A 159 25.32 0.01 13.73
N LYS A 160 25.96 0.70 14.69
CA LYS A 160 26.97 0.08 15.56
C LYS A 160 26.39 -1.03 16.44
N VAL A 161 25.19 -0.81 16.98
CA VAL A 161 24.45 -1.85 17.72
C VAL A 161 24.12 -3.00 16.80
N GLU A 162 23.52 -2.73 15.63
CA GLU A 162 23.22 -3.75 14.61
C GLU A 162 24.46 -4.56 14.21
N ASP A 163 25.60 -3.91 13.95
CA ASP A 163 26.87 -4.55 13.68
C ASP A 163 27.30 -5.43 14.87
N SER A 164 27.13 -4.98 16.11
CA SER A 164 27.51 -5.73 17.33
C SER A 164 26.60 -6.93 17.61
N THR A 165 25.28 -6.79 17.44
CA THR A 165 24.31 -7.88 17.61
C THR A 165 24.42 -8.88 16.48
N ASN A 166 24.67 -8.42 15.24
CA ASN A 166 24.79 -9.30 14.09
C ASN A 166 26.18 -9.96 13.96
N ASN A 167 27.24 -9.38 14.53
CA ASN A 167 28.56 -9.98 14.55
C ASN A 167 28.81 -10.83 15.81
N ARG A 168 27.79 -11.16 16.61
CA ARG A 168 27.93 -12.23 17.61
C ARG A 168 28.14 -13.57 16.89
N PRO A 169 29.27 -14.26 17.12
CA PRO A 169 29.46 -15.59 16.58
C PRO A 169 28.41 -16.53 17.20
N ILE A 170 27.70 -17.28 16.36
CA ILE A 170 26.92 -18.43 16.81
C ILE A 170 27.95 -19.56 16.92
N VAL A 171 28.30 -19.94 18.16
CA VAL A 171 29.21 -21.06 18.38
C VAL A 171 28.45 -22.35 18.10
N LYS A 172 28.79 -23.02 17.00
CA LYS A 172 28.47 -24.42 16.76
C LYS A 172 29.68 -25.12 16.16
N GLY A 173 30.46 -25.79 17.01
CA GLY A 173 31.59 -26.64 16.60
C GLY A 173 32.81 -25.86 16.11
N GLU A 174 33.99 -26.48 16.24
CA GLU A 174 35.32 -25.86 16.16
C GLU A 174 35.89 -25.61 14.75
N GLU A 175 35.14 -25.77 13.66
CA GLU A 175 35.72 -25.62 12.31
C GLU A 175 34.92 -24.69 11.39
N ILE A 176 35.60 -23.63 10.91
CA ILE A 176 35.09 -22.62 9.98
C ILE A 176 35.56 -22.98 8.57
N ILE A 177 34.66 -23.47 7.69
CA ILE A 177 34.96 -23.70 6.27
C ILE A 177 33.91 -22.98 5.41
N ALA A 178 34.33 -21.95 4.68
CA ALA A 178 33.44 -21.11 3.86
C ALA A 178 33.46 -21.53 2.38
N GLN A 179 32.29 -21.86 1.83
CA GLN A 179 32.04 -21.95 0.39
C GLN A 179 31.04 -20.86 -0.06
N PRO A 180 31.10 -20.39 -1.33
CA PRO A 180 30.23 -19.33 -1.82
C PRO A 180 28.77 -19.77 -1.90
N VAL A 181 27.90 -19.15 -1.10
CA VAL A 181 26.46 -19.44 -1.09
C VAL A 181 25.74 -18.48 -2.05
N PRO A 182 24.94 -19.00 -3.01
CA PRO A 182 24.17 -18.18 -3.92
C PRO A 182 23.11 -17.34 -3.19
N PRO A 183 22.60 -16.26 -3.81
CA PRO A 183 21.59 -15.40 -3.21
C PRO A 183 20.37 -16.21 -2.72
N PRO A 184 19.70 -15.75 -1.64
CA PRO A 184 18.55 -16.47 -1.09
C PRO A 184 17.52 -16.68 -2.20
N PRO A 185 16.96 -17.90 -2.32
CA PRO A 185 15.97 -18.19 -3.33
C PRO A 185 14.80 -17.22 -3.15
N SER A 186 14.36 -16.61 -4.25
CA SER A 186 13.11 -15.86 -4.25
C SER A 186 12.00 -16.78 -3.74
N PRO A 187 11.04 -16.31 -2.92
CA PRO A 187 9.97 -17.17 -2.41
C PRO A 187 9.33 -17.93 -3.57
N GLU A 188 9.11 -19.24 -3.44
CA GLU A 188 8.64 -20.09 -4.56
C GLU A 188 7.39 -19.52 -5.25
N LYS A 189 6.49 -18.90 -4.46
CA LYS A 189 5.30 -18.21 -4.95
C LYS A 189 5.63 -17.05 -5.90
N ALA A 190 6.70 -16.30 -5.64
CA ALA A 190 7.15 -15.20 -6.48
C ALA A 190 7.80 -15.68 -7.78
N VAL A 191 8.53 -16.79 -7.75
CA VAL A 191 9.12 -17.42 -8.95
C VAL A 191 8.03 -17.96 -9.87
N LYS A 192 7.11 -18.77 -9.32
CA LYS A 192 5.95 -19.31 -10.05
C LYS A 192 5.11 -18.20 -10.69
N LEU A 193 4.84 -17.12 -9.95
CA LEU A 193 4.08 -15.98 -10.48
C LEU A 193 4.84 -15.22 -11.58
N ALA A 194 6.18 -15.19 -11.53
CA ALA A 194 7.00 -14.58 -12.57
C ALA A 194 6.99 -15.41 -13.86
N GLU A 195 7.01 -16.74 -13.74
CA GLU A 195 6.88 -17.70 -14.85
C GLU A 195 5.52 -17.61 -15.53
N ILE A 196 4.42 -17.62 -14.76
CA ILE A 196 3.06 -17.45 -15.29
C ILE A 196 2.96 -16.15 -16.10
N ARG A 197 3.40 -15.03 -15.52
CA ARG A 197 3.40 -13.73 -16.20
C ARG A 197 4.30 -13.70 -17.43
N ARG A 198 5.35 -14.53 -17.50
CA ARG A 198 6.24 -14.64 -18.66
C ARG A 198 5.54 -15.38 -19.79
N GLU A 199 4.89 -16.51 -19.50
CA GLU A 199 4.13 -17.26 -20.49
C GLU A 199 2.99 -16.43 -21.09
N GLU A 200 2.22 -15.70 -20.27
CA GLU A 200 1.18 -14.78 -20.76
C GLU A 200 1.73 -13.72 -21.74
N ARG A 201 2.96 -13.24 -21.51
CA ARG A 201 3.60 -12.26 -22.41
C ARG A 201 4.08 -12.92 -23.70
N LYS A 202 4.59 -14.14 -23.62
CA LYS A 202 5.04 -14.93 -24.78
C LYS A 202 3.86 -15.27 -25.68
N GLU A 203 2.73 -15.63 -25.10
CA GLU A 203 1.49 -15.87 -25.84
C GLU A 203 1.02 -14.62 -26.58
N LYS A 204 0.98 -13.45 -25.90
CA LYS A 204 0.65 -12.17 -26.54
C LYS A 204 1.63 -11.79 -27.66
N TYR A 205 2.92 -12.09 -27.48
CA TYR A 205 3.93 -11.88 -28.53
C TYR A 205 3.64 -12.74 -29.77
N ASN A 206 3.33 -14.02 -29.58
CA ASN A 206 2.98 -14.93 -30.67
C ASN A 206 1.72 -14.47 -31.41
N GLN A 207 0.69 -14.03 -30.68
CA GLN A 207 -0.55 -13.49 -31.26
C GLN A 207 -0.28 -12.22 -32.09
N VAL A 208 0.59 -11.32 -31.62
CA VAL A 208 0.99 -10.13 -32.39
C VAL A 208 1.67 -10.52 -33.70
N TRP A 209 2.59 -11.49 -33.67
CA TRP A 209 3.27 -11.95 -34.89
C TRP A 209 2.35 -12.72 -35.84
N ALA A 210 1.41 -13.51 -35.33
CA ALA A 210 0.42 -14.21 -36.15
C ALA A 210 -0.47 -13.21 -36.91
N LEU A 211 -1.02 -12.21 -36.22
CA LEU A 211 -1.83 -11.15 -36.84
C LEU A 211 -1.02 -10.28 -37.81
N HIS A 212 0.26 -10.03 -37.51
CA HIS A 212 1.12 -9.29 -38.42
C HIS A 212 1.43 -10.06 -39.70
N LYS A 213 1.67 -11.38 -39.61
CA LYS A 213 1.83 -12.26 -40.80
C LYS A 213 0.57 -12.31 -41.66
N GLN A 214 -0.60 -12.14 -41.06
CA GLN A 214 -1.88 -12.02 -41.76
C GLN A 214 -2.12 -10.62 -42.37
N GLY A 215 -1.16 -9.69 -42.28
CA GLY A 215 -1.24 -8.37 -42.92
C GLY A 215 -1.90 -7.27 -42.09
N PHE A 216 -2.26 -7.52 -40.83
CA PHE A 216 -2.87 -6.49 -39.98
C PHE A 216 -1.87 -5.39 -39.59
N LYS A 217 -2.28 -4.11 -39.73
CA LYS A 217 -1.47 -2.96 -39.31
C LYS A 217 -1.36 -2.90 -37.79
N GLY A 218 -0.20 -2.53 -37.25
CA GLY A 218 0.07 -2.55 -35.80
C GLY A 218 -0.94 -1.79 -34.91
N LYS A 219 -1.58 -0.71 -35.41
CA LYS A 219 -2.67 -0.01 -34.69
C LYS A 219 -3.95 -0.85 -34.58
N ALA A 220 -4.25 -1.68 -35.58
CA ALA A 220 -5.39 -2.61 -35.57
C ALA A 220 -5.12 -3.78 -34.62
N ILE A 221 -3.90 -4.33 -34.64
CA ILE A 221 -3.46 -5.39 -33.72
C ILE A 221 -3.59 -4.92 -32.25
N ALA A 222 -3.19 -3.68 -31.95
CA ALA A 222 -3.31 -3.10 -30.61
C ALA A 222 -4.78 -3.02 -30.12
N ARG A 223 -5.72 -2.71 -31.02
CA ARG A 223 -7.15 -2.67 -30.69
C ARG A 223 -7.73 -4.08 -30.50
N GLN A 224 -7.37 -5.00 -31.38
CA GLN A 224 -7.85 -6.39 -31.36
C GLN A 224 -7.41 -7.14 -30.10
N LEU A 225 -6.13 -7.01 -29.73
CA LEU A 225 -5.55 -7.70 -28.57
C LEU A 225 -5.65 -6.90 -27.26
N GLN A 226 -6.26 -5.70 -27.28
CA GLN A 226 -6.38 -4.79 -26.14
C GLN A 226 -5.05 -4.51 -25.41
N ILE A 227 -3.95 -4.41 -26.17
CA ILE A 227 -2.61 -4.10 -25.64
C ILE A 227 -2.13 -2.75 -26.15
N GLY A 228 -1.30 -2.07 -25.34
CA GLY A 228 -0.77 -0.76 -25.70
C GLY A 228 0.02 -0.76 -27.00
N LYS A 229 -0.19 0.26 -27.85
CA LYS A 229 0.47 0.41 -29.16
C LYS A 229 2.00 0.29 -29.07
N SER A 230 2.60 0.84 -28.01
CA SER A 230 4.04 0.74 -27.75
C SER A 230 4.53 -0.69 -27.52
N THR A 231 3.70 -1.58 -26.99
CA THR A 231 4.02 -3.00 -26.79
C THR A 231 3.96 -3.75 -28.11
N VAL A 232 2.95 -3.49 -28.94
CA VAL A 232 2.85 -4.07 -30.30
C VAL A 232 4.07 -3.68 -31.14
N PHE A 233 4.40 -2.39 -31.22
CA PHE A 233 5.57 -1.96 -31.99
C PHE A 233 6.89 -2.48 -31.41
N ARG A 234 6.99 -2.67 -30.09
CA ARG A 234 8.17 -3.30 -29.48
C ARG A 234 8.30 -4.77 -29.90
N TYR A 235 7.22 -5.52 -29.90
CA TYR A 235 7.21 -6.93 -30.31
C TYR A 235 7.51 -7.08 -31.80
N LEU A 236 6.96 -6.23 -32.66
CA LEU A 236 7.22 -6.28 -34.11
C LEU A 236 8.65 -5.85 -34.50
N ARG A 237 9.36 -5.09 -33.64
CA ARG A 237 10.77 -4.72 -33.84
C ARG A 237 11.75 -5.83 -33.45
N SER A 238 11.30 -6.86 -32.76
CA SER A 238 12.15 -7.93 -32.25
C SER A 238 11.74 -9.27 -32.89
N PRO A 239 12.61 -9.91 -33.70
CA PRO A 239 12.31 -11.21 -34.32
C PRO A 239 12.12 -12.35 -33.31
N SER A 240 12.68 -12.18 -32.10
CA SER A 240 12.54 -13.09 -30.96
C SER A 240 11.84 -12.39 -29.79
N PHE A 241 11.23 -13.17 -28.90
CA PHE A 241 10.51 -12.66 -27.74
C PHE A 241 11.45 -11.77 -26.88
N PRO A 242 11.15 -10.46 -26.73
CA PRO A 242 12.03 -9.56 -26.01
C PRO A 242 11.87 -9.80 -24.51
N GLU A 243 12.74 -10.65 -23.96
CA GLU A 243 12.81 -10.90 -22.53
C GLU A 243 13.03 -9.61 -21.75
N ARG A 244 12.37 -9.50 -20.59
CA ARG A 244 12.67 -8.41 -19.68
C ARG A 244 14.07 -8.63 -19.14
N LYS A 245 15.01 -7.79 -19.53
CA LYS A 245 16.28 -7.65 -18.80
C LYS A 245 15.92 -7.25 -17.38
N GLY A 246 16.16 -8.15 -16.42
CA GLY A 246 16.14 -7.80 -15.01
C GLY A 246 17.08 -6.62 -14.78
N ARG A 247 16.84 -5.84 -13.72
CA ARG A 247 17.87 -4.89 -13.28
C ARG A 247 19.11 -5.72 -12.96
N SER A 248 20.13 -5.65 -13.81
CA SER A 248 21.41 -6.28 -13.52
C SER A 248 22.09 -5.48 -12.43
N ASP A 249 22.05 -5.99 -11.21
CA ASP A 249 22.93 -5.60 -10.11
C ASP A 249 24.35 -6.19 -10.29
N LYS A 250 24.54 -7.03 -11.32
CA LYS A 250 25.86 -7.46 -11.81
C LYS A 250 26.43 -6.42 -12.77
N GLY A 251 27.33 -5.58 -12.24
CA GLY A 251 28.58 -5.32 -12.98
C GLY A 251 28.81 -3.96 -13.62
N ARG A 252 28.11 -2.88 -13.23
CA ARG A 252 28.61 -1.50 -13.45
C ARG A 252 28.62 -0.65 -12.18
N GLY A 253 28.70 -1.29 -11.03
CA GLY A 253 28.91 -0.58 -9.78
C GLY A 253 30.36 -0.13 -9.67
N VAL A 254 30.61 1.06 -9.14
CA VAL A 254 31.94 1.65 -8.90
C VAL A 254 32.87 0.70 -8.09
N VAL A 255 32.31 -0.29 -7.38
CA VAL A 255 33.04 -1.30 -6.59
C VAL A 255 33.63 -2.42 -7.45
N ALA A 256 33.14 -2.64 -8.68
CA ALA A 256 33.50 -3.80 -9.50
C ALA A 256 35.02 -3.99 -9.72
N PRO A 257 35.83 -2.94 -10.00
CA PRO A 257 37.28 -3.08 -10.14
C PRO A 257 38.01 -3.51 -8.86
N PHE A 258 37.42 -3.23 -7.69
CA PHE A 258 38.03 -3.44 -6.38
C PHE A 258 37.61 -4.76 -5.72
N LYS A 259 36.70 -5.53 -6.33
CA LYS A 259 36.14 -6.75 -5.73
C LYS A 259 37.17 -7.82 -5.41
N LYS A 260 38.16 -8.02 -6.28
CA LYS A 260 39.22 -9.03 -6.08
C LYS A 260 40.03 -8.73 -4.81
N TYR A 261 40.51 -7.48 -4.69
CA TYR A 261 41.22 -7.02 -3.51
C TYR A 261 40.38 -7.09 -2.23
N LEU A 262 39.11 -6.69 -2.32
CA LEU A 262 38.19 -6.77 -1.19
C LEU A 262 37.97 -8.21 -0.73
N LEU A 263 37.91 -9.18 -1.64
CA LEU A 263 37.80 -10.60 -1.31
C LEU A 263 39.07 -11.16 -0.67
N GLU A 264 40.25 -10.80 -1.16
CA GLU A 264 41.53 -11.21 -0.57
C GLU A 264 41.68 -10.71 0.87
N ARG A 265 41.37 -9.43 1.11
CA ARG A 265 41.40 -8.83 2.47
C ARG A 265 40.32 -9.40 3.38
N TRP A 266 39.15 -9.73 2.82
CA TRP A 266 38.08 -10.41 3.55
C TRP A 266 38.55 -11.78 4.04
N ASN A 267 39.15 -12.58 3.14
CA ASN A 267 39.66 -13.91 3.46
C ASN A 267 40.88 -13.87 4.41
N SER A 268 41.63 -12.78 4.44
CA SER A 268 42.69 -12.55 5.42
C SER A 268 42.17 -12.07 6.79
N GLY A 269 40.86 -12.20 7.07
CA GLY A 269 40.24 -11.86 8.35
C GLY A 269 39.88 -10.38 8.54
N CYS A 270 40.04 -9.52 7.52
CA CYS A 270 39.63 -8.12 7.61
C CYS A 270 38.16 -7.99 7.23
N HIS A 271 37.27 -8.09 8.23
CA HIS A 271 35.83 -7.95 8.06
C HIS A 271 35.29 -6.53 8.36
N ASP A 272 36.19 -5.60 8.65
CA ASP A 272 35.86 -4.20 8.93
C ASP A 272 35.68 -3.42 7.62
N THR A 273 34.42 -3.13 7.30
CA THR A 273 34.02 -2.38 6.11
C THR A 273 34.61 -0.96 6.08
N GLN A 274 34.84 -0.31 7.23
CA GLN A 274 35.44 1.04 7.24
C GLN A 274 36.92 0.99 6.90
N LYS A 275 37.67 0.00 7.41
CA LYS A 275 39.06 -0.22 7.02
C LYS A 275 39.18 -0.56 5.53
N LEU A 276 38.33 -1.47 5.03
CA LEU A 276 38.28 -1.79 3.61
C LEU A 276 37.93 -0.57 2.75
N TYR A 277 37.07 0.33 3.24
CA TYR A 277 36.73 1.58 2.55
C TYR A 277 37.93 2.51 2.44
N ALA A 278 38.65 2.74 3.53
CA ALA A 278 39.85 3.57 3.54
C ALA A 278 40.94 2.98 2.61
N GLU A 279 41.14 1.66 2.64
CA GLU A 279 42.11 0.97 1.78
C GLU A 279 41.78 1.09 0.29
N ILE A 280 40.51 0.93 -0.11
CA ILE A 280 40.13 1.09 -1.52
C ILE A 280 40.08 2.55 -1.96
N GLN A 281 39.79 3.49 -1.05
CA GLN A 281 39.88 4.93 -1.35
C GLN A 281 41.31 5.33 -1.72
N GLN A 282 42.31 4.83 -0.97
CA GLN A 282 43.73 5.03 -1.31
C GLN A 282 44.09 4.42 -2.67
N ARG A 283 43.40 3.35 -3.09
CA ARG A 283 43.57 2.69 -4.40
C ARG A 283 42.72 3.33 -5.51
N GLY A 284 42.09 4.48 -5.26
CA GLY A 284 41.36 5.25 -6.27
C GLY A 284 39.84 5.01 -6.32
N TYR A 285 39.24 4.40 -5.29
CA TYR A 285 37.80 4.23 -5.21
C TYR A 285 37.07 5.57 -5.00
N LYS A 286 36.27 5.98 -5.99
CA LYS A 286 35.45 7.21 -5.95
C LYS A 286 33.99 6.98 -5.53
N GLY A 287 33.66 5.78 -5.07
CA GLY A 287 32.29 5.44 -4.69
C GLY A 287 31.98 5.75 -3.22
N SER A 288 30.69 5.72 -2.87
CA SER A 288 30.26 5.97 -1.50
C SER A 288 30.49 4.76 -0.59
N TYR A 289 30.78 5.03 0.68
CA TYR A 289 30.83 4.01 1.74
C TYR A 289 29.62 3.08 1.73
N VAL A 290 28.42 3.63 1.53
CA VAL A 290 27.16 2.86 1.48
C VAL A 290 27.18 1.79 0.38
N THR A 291 27.85 2.06 -0.74
CA THR A 291 27.94 1.13 -1.86
C THR A 291 28.88 -0.03 -1.54
N LEU A 292 30.01 0.24 -0.87
CA LEU A 292 30.90 -0.79 -0.34
C LEU A 292 30.26 -1.56 0.83
N ALA A 293 29.52 -0.87 1.71
CA ALA A 293 28.80 -1.48 2.82
C ALA A 293 27.74 -2.47 2.33
N ARG A 294 27.00 -2.14 1.27
CA ARG A 294 26.08 -3.12 0.63
C ARG A 294 26.81 -4.33 0.03
N TYR A 295 28.05 -4.17 -0.42
CA TYR A 295 28.85 -5.29 -0.92
C TYR A 295 29.35 -6.16 0.23
N THR A 296 29.98 -5.58 1.24
CA THR A 296 30.51 -6.28 2.43
C THR A 296 29.41 -6.86 3.33
N CYS A 297 28.26 -6.20 3.51
CA CYS A 297 27.09 -6.77 4.18
C CYS A 297 26.58 -8.03 3.47
N ARG A 298 26.63 -8.08 2.13
CA ARG A 298 26.30 -9.31 1.37
C ARG A 298 27.33 -10.40 1.61
N GLN A 299 28.62 -10.05 1.71
CA GLN A 299 29.66 -11.01 2.08
C GLN A 299 29.45 -11.54 3.51
N ARG A 300 29.15 -10.68 4.50
CA ARG A 300 28.81 -11.09 5.88
C ARG A 300 27.58 -12.01 5.94
N ALA A 301 26.52 -11.67 5.19
CA ALA A 301 25.31 -12.48 5.13
C ALA A 301 25.58 -13.86 4.48
N SER A 302 26.55 -13.95 3.58
CA SER A 302 27.05 -15.21 3.01
C SER A 302 27.99 -15.97 3.93
N THR A 303 28.53 -15.34 4.99
CA THR A 303 29.35 -15.96 6.04
C THR A 303 28.50 -16.50 7.20
N ARG A 304 27.17 -16.35 7.16
CA ARG A 304 26.21 -16.98 8.08
C ARG A 304 25.60 -18.23 7.44
N ILE A 305 26.32 -19.35 7.50
CA ILE A 305 25.76 -20.70 7.63
C ILE A 305 26.48 -21.34 8.80
#